data_AF-A0A0F9CWD1-F1
#
_entry.id   AF-A0A0F9CWD1-F1
#
_cell.length_a   1.000
_cell.length_b   1.000
_cell.length_c   1.000
_cell.angle_alpha   90.00
_cell.angle_beta   90.00
_cell.angle_gamma   90.00
#
_symmetry.space_group_name_H-M   'P 1'
#
loop_
_entity.id
_entity.type
_entity.pdbx_description
1 polymer ?
#
loop_
_entity_poly.entity_id
_entity_poly.type
_entity_poly.pdbx_seq_one_letter_code
_entity_poly.pdbx_strand_id
1 'polypeptide(L)'
;MDSSITNTVVKGVPLGRHPDSARFHAILGELGALHDKKSRDYGTDTDPFANVRGSEDWGIAPWVGALLRATDKMRRLQKYAKVGELANEAVEDSFRDLAVYAVIALVLFEKAKITRLLESDVSIERSADDDA
;
A
#
# COMPACT_ATOMS: atom_id res chain seq x y z
N MET A 1 20.06 -45.60 -15.52
CA MET A 1 18.64 -46.00 -15.55
C MET A 1 17.97 -45.24 -14.42
N ASP A 2 17.18 -44.18 -14.60
CA ASP A 2 16.74 -43.42 -15.76
C ASP A 2 16.48 -42.00 -15.22
N SER A 3 17.18 -41.02 -15.80
CA SER A 3 17.09 -39.61 -15.45
C SER A 3 16.07 -38.97 -16.38
N SER A 4 14.78 -39.25 -16.20
CA SER A 4 13.73 -38.60 -17.00
C SER A 4 12.39 -38.55 -16.26
N ILE A 5 12.22 -37.53 -15.41
CA ILE A 5 10.88 -36.95 -15.24
C ILE A 5 10.92 -35.57 -15.88
N THR A 6 10.46 -35.60 -17.12
CA THR A 6 10.32 -34.51 -18.07
C THR A 6 9.46 -33.38 -17.53
N ASN A 7 10.04 -32.19 -17.60
CA ASN A 7 9.40 -30.90 -17.65
C ASN A 7 8.13 -30.94 -18.53
N THR A 8 6.94 -30.77 -17.95
CA THR A 8 5.71 -30.50 -18.70
C THR A 8 5.08 -29.23 -18.16
N VAL A 9 5.15 -28.19 -18.98
CA VAL A 9 4.58 -26.85 -18.77
C VAL A 9 3.06 -26.96 -18.64
N VAL A 10 2.51 -26.56 -17.48
CA VAL A 10 1.08 -26.26 -17.33
C VAL A 10 0.95 -24.79 -16.94
N LYS A 11 0.64 -23.96 -17.95
CA LYS A 11 0.11 -22.59 -17.87
C LYS A 11 0.55 -21.76 -16.64
N GLY A 12 1.73 -21.13 -16.72
CA GLY A 12 2.04 -19.88 -16.02
C GLY A 12 2.25 -19.93 -14.50
N VAL A 13 2.18 -21.08 -13.84
CA VAL A 13 2.49 -21.22 -12.41
C VAL A 13 3.86 -21.89 -12.26
N PRO A 14 4.85 -21.30 -11.55
CA PRO A 14 6.10 -21.98 -11.27
C PRO A 14 5.84 -23.25 -10.46
N LEU A 15 6.31 -24.40 -10.95
CA LEU A 15 6.28 -25.66 -10.20
C LEU A 15 7.00 -25.47 -8.85
N GLY A 16 6.34 -25.87 -7.74
CA GLY A 16 6.99 -26.04 -6.44
C GLY A 16 7.10 -24.79 -5.54
N ARG A 17 6.14 -23.86 -5.55
CA ARG A 17 6.12 -22.78 -4.54
C ARG A 17 5.82 -23.37 -3.15
N HIS A 18 6.67 -23.08 -2.16
CA HIS A 18 6.44 -23.45 -0.76
C HIS A 18 5.04 -22.98 -0.30
N PRO A 19 4.28 -23.78 0.49
CA PRO A 19 2.92 -23.43 0.91
C PRO A 19 2.79 -22.01 1.49
N ASP A 20 3.72 -21.59 2.35
CA ASP A 20 3.70 -20.23 2.93
C ASP A 20 3.91 -19.14 1.88
N SER A 21 4.77 -19.37 0.89
CA SER A 21 4.96 -18.43 -0.22
C SER A 21 3.71 -18.35 -1.09
N ALA A 22 3.01 -19.48 -1.30
CA ALA A 22 1.73 -19.49 -2.00
C ALA A 22 0.68 -18.71 -1.22
N ARG A 23 0.59 -18.91 0.11
CA ARG A 23 -0.31 -18.16 0.99
C ARG A 23 0.00 -16.66 0.99
N PHE A 24 1.27 -16.28 1.05
CA PHE A 24 1.69 -14.89 0.99
C PHE A 24 1.19 -14.19 -0.28
N HIS A 25 1.37 -14.81 -1.46
CA HIS A 25 0.89 -14.22 -2.71
C HIS A 25 -0.63 -14.19 -2.80
N ALA A 26 -1.32 -15.19 -2.23
CA ALA A 26 -2.77 -15.14 -2.11
C ALA A 26 -3.22 -13.94 -1.25
N ILE A 27 -2.53 -13.68 -0.13
CA ILE A 27 -2.77 -12.49 0.71
C ILE A 27 -2.54 -11.21 -0.10
N LEU A 28 -1.49 -11.11 -0.91
CA LEU A 28 -1.30 -9.92 -1.77
C LEU A 28 -2.50 -9.68 -2.68
N GLY A 29 -3.09 -10.73 -3.25
CA GLY A 29 -4.34 -10.64 -4.02
C GLY A 29 -5.54 -10.18 -3.16
N GLU A 30 -5.68 -10.72 -1.94
CA GLU A 30 -6.70 -10.29 -0.97
C GLU A 30 -6.55 -8.81 -0.61
N LEU A 31 -5.32 -8.31 -0.44
CA LEU A 31 -5.04 -6.90 -0.13
C LEU A 31 -5.46 -5.97 -1.25
N GLY A 32 -5.24 -6.35 -2.52
CA GLY A 32 -5.71 -5.60 -3.68
C GLY A 32 -7.24 -5.49 -3.70
N ALA A 33 -7.93 -6.62 -3.53
CA ALA A 33 -9.40 -6.63 -3.49
C ALA A 33 -9.96 -5.83 -2.29
N LEU A 34 -9.27 -5.88 -1.14
CA LEU A 34 -9.62 -5.08 0.04
C LEU A 34 -9.43 -3.58 -0.22
N HIS A 35 -8.35 -3.18 -0.89
CA HIS A 35 -8.12 -1.81 -1.31
C HIS A 35 -9.26 -1.33 -2.22
N ASP A 36 -9.61 -2.09 -3.27
CA ASP A 36 -10.69 -1.72 -4.18
C ASP A 36 -12.02 -1.52 -3.45
N LYS A 37 -12.32 -2.40 -2.48
CA LYS A 37 -13.51 -2.27 -1.63
C LYS A 37 -13.49 -0.97 -0.84
N LYS A 38 -12.41 -0.70 -0.11
CA LYS A 38 -12.29 0.51 0.72
C LYS A 38 -12.30 1.79 -0.10
N SER A 39 -11.74 1.77 -1.31
CA SER A 39 -11.78 2.92 -2.20
C SER A 39 -13.18 3.23 -2.71
N ARG A 40 -14.07 2.24 -2.83
CA ARG A 40 -15.51 2.51 -3.07
C ARG A 40 -16.22 3.08 -1.86
N ASP A 41 -15.85 2.63 -0.66
CA ASP A 41 -16.51 3.06 0.58
C ASP A 41 -16.06 4.46 1.04
N TYR A 42 -14.81 4.84 0.78
CA TYR A 42 -14.18 6.04 1.33
C TYR A 42 -13.48 6.94 0.30
N GLY A 43 -13.35 6.50 -0.95
CA GLY A 43 -12.86 7.32 -2.04
C GLY A 43 -13.99 8.12 -2.70
N THR A 44 -13.65 8.78 -3.80
CA THR A 44 -14.62 9.33 -4.76
C THR A 44 -14.46 8.63 -6.10
N ASP A 45 -15.39 8.85 -7.04
CA ASP A 45 -15.30 8.32 -8.39
C ASP A 45 -13.99 8.71 -9.11
N THR A 46 -13.36 9.81 -8.69
CA THR A 46 -12.15 10.35 -9.30
C THR A 46 -10.90 10.22 -8.42
N ASP A 47 -11.03 9.91 -7.14
CA ASP A 47 -9.90 9.76 -6.22
C ASP A 47 -10.10 8.59 -5.23
N PRO A 48 -9.43 7.44 -5.46
CA PRO A 48 -9.53 6.28 -4.58
C PRO A 48 -8.92 6.53 -3.19
N PHE A 49 -8.21 7.65 -2.98
CA PHE A 49 -7.56 8.03 -1.73
C PHE A 49 -8.13 9.29 -1.10
N ALA A 50 -9.33 9.74 -1.50
CA ALA A 50 -9.92 11.00 -1.02
C ALA A 50 -9.93 11.13 0.51
N ASN A 51 -10.32 10.06 1.22
CA ASN A 51 -10.30 10.03 2.69
C ASN A 51 -8.91 10.20 3.33
N VAL A 52 -7.84 9.82 2.64
CA VAL A 52 -6.45 9.98 3.08
C VAL A 52 -5.93 11.35 2.69
N ARG A 53 -6.24 11.83 1.48
CA ARG A 53 -5.89 13.18 1.02
C ARG A 53 -6.54 14.29 1.81
N GLY A 54 -7.68 14.03 2.45
CA GLY A 54 -8.29 14.98 3.39
C GLY A 54 -7.37 15.43 4.53
N SER A 55 -6.21 14.81 4.75
CA SER A 55 -5.18 15.36 5.65
C SER A 55 -4.56 16.67 5.13
N GLU A 56 -4.63 16.95 3.82
CA GLU A 56 -4.15 18.19 3.20
C GLU A 56 -4.88 19.42 3.72
N ASP A 57 -6.18 19.30 4.02
CA ASP A 57 -6.98 20.35 4.63
C ASP A 57 -6.43 20.82 5.99
N TRP A 58 -5.58 19.98 6.62
CA TRP A 58 -4.91 20.23 7.89
C TRP A 58 -3.41 20.56 7.72
N GLY A 59 -2.94 20.77 6.48
CA GLY A 59 -1.54 20.99 6.17
C GLY A 59 -0.65 19.75 6.33
N ILE A 60 -1.25 18.55 6.37
CA ILE A 60 -0.52 17.30 6.51
C ILE A 60 -0.45 16.61 5.15
N ALA A 61 0.77 16.30 4.70
CA ALA A 61 0.97 15.58 3.44
C ALA A 61 0.20 14.24 3.43
N PRO A 62 -0.49 13.86 2.34
CA PRO A 62 -1.35 12.67 2.30
C PRO A 62 -0.67 11.36 2.71
N TRP A 63 0.58 11.16 2.30
CA TRP A 63 1.31 9.95 2.67
C TRP A 63 1.57 9.87 4.19
N VAL A 64 1.71 11.01 4.87
CA VAL A 64 1.77 11.09 6.34
C VAL A 64 0.39 10.77 6.93
N GLY A 65 -0.68 11.30 6.34
CA GLY A 65 -2.06 10.94 6.70
C GLY A 65 -2.32 9.43 6.62
N ALA A 66 -1.82 8.76 5.59
CA ALA A 66 -1.89 7.30 5.45
C ALA A 66 -1.16 6.59 6.60
N LEU A 67 0.07 7.03 6.93
CA LEU A 67 0.85 6.46 8.03
C LEU A 67 0.22 6.71 9.41
N LEU A 68 -0.47 7.83 9.59
CA LEU A 68 -1.23 8.09 10.82
C LEU A 68 -2.33 7.05 10.99
N ARG A 69 -3.10 6.74 9.93
CA ARG A 69 -4.12 5.67 9.97
C ARG A 69 -3.51 4.28 10.12
N ALA A 70 -2.34 4.03 9.53
CA ALA A 70 -1.57 2.82 9.75
C ALA A 70 -1.18 2.65 11.23
N THR A 71 -0.86 3.75 11.91
CA THR A 71 -0.51 3.75 13.34
C THR A 71 -1.66 3.27 14.21
N ASP A 72 -2.91 3.62 13.90
CA ASP A 72 -4.08 3.13 14.63
C ASP A 72 -4.19 1.59 14.56
N LYS A 73 -3.90 1.01 13.38
CA LYS A 73 -3.90 -0.44 13.17
C LYS A 73 -2.75 -1.10 13.92
N MET A 74 -1.56 -0.51 13.89
CA MET A 74 -0.42 -0.97 14.67
C MET A 74 -0.70 -0.97 16.18
N ARG A 75 -1.30 0.11 16.71
CA ARG A 75 -1.69 0.20 18.14
C ARG A 75 -2.66 -0.92 18.53
N ARG A 76 -3.53 -1.32 17.62
CA ARG A 76 -4.44 -2.42 17.87
C ARG A 76 -3.75 -3.78 17.86
N LEU A 77 -2.81 -4.01 16.96
CA LEU A 77 -1.96 -5.20 16.98
C LEU A 77 -1.13 -5.25 18.27
N GLN A 78 -0.60 -4.10 18.73
CA GLN A 78 0.07 -4.01 20.03
C GLN A 78 -0.86 -4.35 21.20
N LYS A 79 -2.12 -3.90 21.17
CA LYS A 79 -3.12 -4.31 22.17
C LYS A 79 -3.32 -5.83 22.13
N TYR A 80 -3.60 -6.40 20.97
CA TYR A 80 -3.79 -7.85 20.82
C TYR A 80 -2.58 -8.65 21.31
N ALA A 81 -1.36 -8.22 20.96
CA ALA A 81 -0.13 -8.88 21.43
C ALA A 81 0.01 -8.88 22.96
N LYS A 82 -0.59 -7.92 23.66
CA LYS A 82 -0.56 -7.82 25.13
C LYS A 82 -1.67 -8.60 25.82
N VAL A 83 -2.89 -8.57 25.27
CA VAL A 83 -4.08 -9.12 25.94
C VAL A 83 -4.65 -10.38 25.30
N GLY A 84 -4.25 -10.73 24.07
CA GLY A 84 -4.71 -11.91 23.34
C GLY A 84 -6.10 -11.80 22.70
N GLU A 85 -6.81 -10.68 22.86
CA GLU A 85 -8.17 -10.50 22.35
C GLU A 85 -8.50 -9.07 21.87
N LEU A 86 -9.47 -8.97 20.97
CA LEU A 86 -10.06 -7.72 20.46
C LEU A 86 -11.58 -7.82 20.52
N ALA A 87 -12.24 -6.73 20.93
CA ALA A 87 -13.70 -6.74 21.15
C ALA A 87 -14.55 -6.64 19.86
N ASN A 88 -14.06 -5.94 18.83
CA ASN A 88 -14.95 -5.42 17.76
C ASN A 88 -14.53 -5.80 16.32
N GLU A 89 -13.32 -6.33 16.09
CA GLU A 89 -12.84 -6.70 14.74
C GLU A 89 -11.72 -7.73 14.89
N ALA A 90 -11.52 -8.53 13.85
CA ALA A 90 -10.50 -9.56 13.84
C ALA A 90 -9.08 -8.96 13.83
N VAL A 91 -8.11 -9.67 14.41
CA VAL A 91 -6.71 -9.22 14.42
C VAL A 91 -6.14 -9.21 13.00
N GLU A 92 -6.57 -10.15 12.17
CA GLU A 92 -6.15 -10.29 10.79
C GLU A 92 -6.58 -9.09 9.93
N ASP A 93 -7.71 -8.46 10.22
CA ASP A 93 -8.13 -7.22 9.55
C ASP A 93 -7.16 -6.07 9.84
N SER A 94 -6.61 -6.04 11.06
CA SER A 94 -5.61 -5.02 11.43
C SER A 94 -4.28 -5.22 10.71
N PHE A 95 -3.87 -6.47 10.49
CA PHE A 95 -2.70 -6.78 9.64
C PHE A 95 -2.93 -6.38 8.18
N ARG A 96 -4.09 -6.70 7.63
CA ARG A 96 -4.42 -6.37 6.23
C ARG A 96 -4.56 -4.86 6.02
N ASP A 97 -5.26 -4.17 6.91
CA ASP A 97 -5.39 -2.71 6.87
C ASP A 97 -4.04 -2.01 6.97
N LEU A 98 -3.17 -2.48 7.88
CA LEU A 98 -1.82 -1.95 8.02
C LEU A 98 -1.04 -2.07 6.70
N ALA A 99 -1.09 -3.26 6.06
CA ALA A 99 -0.43 -3.47 4.77
C ALA A 99 -1.00 -2.58 3.66
N VAL A 100 -2.33 -2.46 3.57
CA VAL A 100 -2.99 -1.57 2.59
C VAL A 100 -2.58 -0.12 2.80
N TYR A 101 -2.62 0.40 4.04
CA TYR A 101 -2.22 1.78 4.31
C TYR A 101 -0.73 2.02 4.02
N ALA A 102 0.15 1.04 4.25
CA ALA A 102 1.56 1.16 3.88
C ALA A 102 1.74 1.29 2.36
N VAL A 103 0.99 0.51 1.57
CA VAL A 103 1.02 0.62 0.10
C VAL A 103 0.44 1.96 -0.36
N ILE A 104 -0.70 2.41 0.20
CA ILE A 104 -1.28 3.72 -0.10
C ILE A 104 -0.27 4.84 0.21
N ALA A 105 0.40 4.78 1.36
CA ALA A 105 1.42 5.76 1.74
C ALA A 105 2.56 5.80 0.72
N LEU A 106 3.03 4.65 0.25
CA LEU A 106 4.07 4.56 -0.77
C LEU A 106 3.64 5.24 -2.08
N VAL A 107 2.44 4.93 -2.60
CA VAL A 107 1.93 5.57 -3.84
C VAL A 107 1.85 7.09 -3.69
N LEU A 108 1.35 7.58 -2.55
CA LEU A 108 1.25 9.02 -2.28
C LEU A 108 2.62 9.69 -2.10
N PHE A 109 3.58 8.98 -1.51
CA PHE A 109 4.95 9.47 -1.33
C PHE A 109 5.69 9.58 -2.65
N GLU A 110 5.58 8.56 -3.52
CA GLU A 110 6.16 8.58 -4.87
C GLU A 110 5.61 9.75 -5.69
N LYS A 111 4.29 9.97 -5.64
CA LYS A 111 3.66 11.14 -6.29
C LYS A 111 4.22 12.46 -5.75
N ALA A 112 4.32 12.61 -4.42
CA ALA A 112 4.87 13.83 -3.82
C ALA A 112 6.35 14.06 -4.19
N LYS A 113 7.15 13.00 -4.30
CA LYS A 113 8.53 13.07 -4.74
C LYS A 113 8.64 13.56 -6.18
N ILE A 114 7.81 13.05 -7.09
CA ILE A 114 7.75 13.47 -8.50
C ILE A 114 7.37 14.94 -8.60
N THR A 115 6.33 15.39 -7.90
CA THR A 115 5.91 16.80 -7.89
C THR A 115 7.05 17.72 -7.47
N ARG A 116 7.77 17.39 -6.38
CA ARG A 116 8.90 18.18 -5.91
C ARG A 116 10.06 18.26 -6.92
N LEU A 117 10.32 17.18 -7.67
CA LEU A 117 11.35 17.17 -8.72
C LEU A 117 10.96 18.08 -9.89
N LEU A 118 9.70 18.03 -10.33
CA LEU A 118 9.20 18.90 -11.40
C LEU A 118 9.23 20.38 -10.98
N GLU A 119 8.90 20.68 -9.73
CA GLU A 119 8.98 22.05 -9.19
C GLU A 119 10.42 22.58 -9.12
N SER A 120 11.39 21.72 -8.80
CA SER A 120 12.80 22.11 -8.81
C SER A 120 13.32 22.38 -10.23
N ASP A 121 12.95 21.56 -11.21
CA ASP A 121 13.42 21.71 -12.59
C ASP A 121 12.88 23.01 -13.22
N VAL A 122 11.60 23.31 -13.01
CA VAL A 122 10.97 24.58 -13.46
C VAL A 122 11.64 25.80 -12.81
N SER A 123 12.07 25.69 -11.55
CA SER A 123 12.76 26.78 -10.86
C SER A 123 14.15 27.03 -11.43
N ILE A 124 14.85 25.99 -11.90
CA ILE A 124 16.16 26.09 -12.55
C ILE A 124 16.05 26.75 -13.93
N GLU A 125 15.11 26.29 -14.77
CA GLU A 125 14.91 26.87 -16.11
C GLU A 125 14.58 28.38 -16.04
N ARG A 126 13.67 28.78 -15.13
CA ARG A 126 13.32 30.20 -14.96
C ARG A 126 14.49 31.05 -14.50
N SER A 127 15.41 30.51 -13.69
CA SER A 127 16.62 31.24 -13.29
C SER A 127 17.66 31.38 -14.42
N ALA A 128 17.71 30.44 -15.36
CA ALA A 128 18.63 30.50 -16.49
C ALA A 128 18.19 31.50 -17.56
N ASP A 129 16.88 31.70 -17.74
CA ASP A 129 16.32 32.67 -18.69
C ASP A 129 16.37 34.12 -18.17
N ASP A 130 16.36 34.34 -16.86
CA ASP A 130 16.46 35.69 -16.25
C ASP A 130 17.91 36.25 -16.26
N ASP A 131 18.92 35.41 -16.49
CA ASP A 131 20.34 35.76 -16.55
C ASP A 131 20.90 35.97 -17.98
N ALA A 132 20.05 35.86 -19.02
CA ALA A 132 20.40 36.00 -20.44
C ALA A 132 19.93 37.33 -21.06
#